data_AF-A0A7R9QPB2-F1
#
_entry.id   AF-A0A7R9QPB2-F1
#
_cell.length_a   1.000
_cell.length_b   1.000
_cell.length_c   1.000
_cell.angle_alpha   90.00
_cell.angle_beta   90.00
_cell.angle_gamma   90.00
#
_symmetry.space_group_name_H-M   'P 1'
#
loop_
_entity.id
_entity.type
_entity.pdbx_description
1 polymer ?
#
loop_
_entity_poly.entity_id
_entity_poly.type
_entity_poly.pdbx_seq_one_letter_code
_entity_poly.pdbx_strand_id
1 'polypeptide(L)'
;MVDGLGKGVKYAMFAANGVIFIGGLVVFAVGVWTLADRSFMERLLGSSLYVASAALLIAAGVIVAIISFLGSLGAYKEIRCMLLTFFVILFFIFILMLIGGILGYVFRNQVIVLSYAS
;
A
#
# COMPACT_ATOMS: atom_id res chain seq x y z
N MET A 1 -31.79 -15.51 13.49
CA MET A 1 -30.50 -16.09 13.03
C MET A 1 -29.61 -15.07 12.29
N VAL A 2 -30.09 -13.85 12.00
CA VAL A 2 -29.34 -12.81 11.27
C VAL A 2 -28.45 -11.96 12.21
N ASP A 3 -28.70 -11.99 13.52
CA ASP A 3 -28.01 -11.16 14.52
C ASP A 3 -26.58 -11.62 14.86
N GLY A 4 -26.25 -12.89 14.58
CA GLY A 4 -24.90 -13.43 14.78
C GLY A 4 -23.91 -13.05 13.66
N LEU A 5 -24.41 -12.91 12.42
CA LEU A 5 -23.60 -12.63 11.23
C LEU A 5 -22.98 -11.22 11.30
N GLY A 6 -23.73 -10.24 11.77
CA GLY A 6 -23.25 -8.85 11.89
C GLY A 6 -22.08 -8.70 12.86
N LYS A 7 -22.03 -9.51 13.93
CA LYS A 7 -20.91 -9.53 14.89
C LYS A 7 -19.67 -10.18 14.28
N GLY A 8 -19.85 -11.26 13.51
CA GLY A 8 -18.76 -11.93 12.79
C GLY A 8 -18.10 -11.03 11.74
N VAL A 9 -18.90 -10.29 10.97
CA VAL A 9 -18.40 -9.33 9.96
C VAL A 9 -17.61 -8.18 10.60
N LYS A 10 -18.08 -7.63 11.73
CA LYS A 10 -17.33 -6.60 12.48
C LYS A 10 -15.97 -7.13 12.95
N TYR A 11 -15.93 -8.34 13.50
CA TYR A 11 -14.70 -8.94 14.01
C TYR A 11 -13.72 -9.27 12.86
N ALA A 12 -14.23 -9.80 11.75
CA ALA A 12 -13.44 -10.07 10.55
C ALA A 12 -12.85 -8.78 9.95
N MET A 13 -13.61 -7.68 9.90
CA MET A 13 -13.10 -6.39 9.45
C MET A 13 -11.99 -5.85 10.37
N PHE A 14 -12.16 -5.93 11.68
CA PHE A 14 -11.14 -5.48 12.63
C PHE A 14 -9.85 -6.32 12.50
N ALA A 15 -9.99 -7.65 12.39
CA ALA A 15 -8.86 -8.56 12.21
C ALA A 15 -8.13 -8.31 10.88
N ALA A 16 -8.86 -8.26 9.76
CA ALA A 16 -8.27 -8.01 8.44
C ALA A 16 -7.54 -6.67 8.40
N ASN A 17 -8.14 -5.62 8.94
CA ASN A 17 -7.56 -4.29 8.92
C ASN A 17 -6.36 -4.16 9.90
N GLY A 18 -6.35 -4.93 10.99
CA GLY A 18 -5.17 -5.09 11.86
C GLY A 18 -4.02 -5.79 11.15
N VAL A 19 -4.29 -6.85 10.38
CA VAL A 19 -3.27 -7.55 9.58
C VAL A 19 -2.68 -6.62 8.52
N ILE A 20 -3.52 -5.82 7.84
CA ILE A 20 -3.05 -4.86 6.84
C ILE A 20 -2.20 -3.75 7.49
N PHE A 21 -2.56 -3.29 8.69
CA PHE A 21 -1.75 -2.32 9.44
C PHE A 21 -0.36 -2.86 9.77
N ILE A 22 -0.27 -4.09 10.30
CA ILE A 22 1.00 -4.77 10.56
C ILE A 22 1.80 -4.94 9.26
N GLY A 23 1.13 -5.34 8.17
CA GLY A 23 1.74 -5.43 6.85
C GLY A 23 2.34 -4.10 6.38
N GLY A 24 1.61 -2.99 6.52
CA GLY A 24 2.09 -1.65 6.20
C GLY A 24 3.32 -1.23 7.01
N LEU A 25 3.34 -1.55 8.31
CA LEU A 25 4.49 -1.32 9.19
C LEU A 25 5.73 -2.14 8.76
N VAL A 26 5.53 -3.40 8.38
CA VAL A 26 6.62 -4.26 7.87
C VAL A 26 7.17 -3.69 6.57
N VAL A 27 6.32 -3.31 5.62
CA VAL A 27 6.74 -2.73 4.34
C VAL A 27 7.47 -1.40 4.55
N PHE A 28 7.00 -0.55 5.47
CA PHE A 28 7.68 0.68 5.86
C PHE A 28 9.06 0.40 6.46
N ALA A 29 9.16 -0.55 7.40
CA ALA A 29 10.42 -0.94 8.02
C ALA A 29 11.42 -1.49 7.00
N VAL A 30 10.96 -2.31 6.05
CA VAL A 30 11.77 -2.82 4.93
C VAL A 30 12.22 -1.67 4.02
N GLY A 31 11.36 -0.69 3.73
CA GLY A 31 11.72 0.49 2.96
C GLY A 31 12.81 1.34 3.64
N VAL A 32 12.73 1.51 4.96
CA VAL A 32 13.77 2.20 5.74
C VAL A 32 15.06 1.39 5.81
N TRP A 33 14.96 0.07 6.03
CA TRP A 33 16.12 -0.83 6.08
C TRP A 33 16.89 -0.84 4.75
N THR A 34 16.17 -0.89 3.63
CA THR A 34 16.77 -0.81 2.29
C THR A 34 17.43 0.55 2.02
N LEU A 35 16.90 1.65 2.57
CA LEU A 35 17.56 2.96 2.49
C LEU A 35 18.81 3.08 3.37
N ALA A 36 18.91 2.28 4.42
CA ALA A 36 20.05 2.26 5.34
C ALA A 36 21.20 1.38 4.81
N ASP A 37 20.89 0.24 4.19
CA ASP A 37 21.87 -0.71 3.65
C ASP A 37 22.27 -0.37 2.19
N ARG A 38 22.58 0.90 1.92
CA ARG A 38 22.85 1.40 0.55
C ARG A 38 24.08 0.76 -0.10
N SER A 39 25.06 0.34 0.69
CA SER A 39 26.42 0.05 0.23
C SER A 39 26.55 -1.20 -0.66
N PHE A 40 25.62 -2.16 -0.58
CA PHE A 40 25.71 -3.42 -1.33
C PHE A 40 24.81 -3.47 -2.58
N MET A 41 23.69 -2.75 -2.60
CA MET A 41 22.70 -2.81 -3.70
C MET A 41 22.86 -1.73 -4.78
N GLU A 42 23.55 -0.61 -4.50
CA GLU A 42 23.77 0.45 -5.51
C GLU A 42 24.57 -0.03 -6.74
N ARG A 43 25.37 -1.10 -6.60
CA ARG A 43 26.15 -1.70 -7.69
C ARG A 43 25.34 -2.60 -8.63
N LEU A 44 24.15 -3.09 -8.23
CA LEU A 44 23.37 -4.06 -9.01
C LEU A 44 22.20 -3.45 -9.80
N LEU A 45 21.60 -2.34 -9.35
CA LEU A 45 20.42 -1.73 -9.98
C LEU A 45 20.62 -0.29 -10.51
N GLY A 46 21.79 0.32 -10.27
CA GLY A 46 22.01 1.74 -10.53
C GLY A 46 21.37 2.61 -9.43
N SER A 47 22.17 3.51 -8.85
CA SER A 47 21.83 4.32 -7.66
C SER A 47 20.43 4.97 -7.74
N SER A 48 20.02 5.48 -8.90
CA SER A 48 18.73 6.16 -9.08
C SER A 48 17.49 5.25 -9.01
N LEU A 49 17.52 4.07 -9.65
CA LEU A 49 16.36 3.15 -9.67
C LEU A 49 16.15 2.49 -8.31
N TYR A 50 17.24 2.21 -7.60
CA TYR A 50 17.21 1.64 -6.27
C TYR A 50 16.58 2.61 -5.26
N VAL A 51 17.05 3.86 -5.23
CA VAL A 51 16.51 4.91 -4.36
C VAL A 51 15.04 5.18 -4.67
N ALA A 52 14.67 5.20 -5.96
CA ALA A 52 13.27 5.38 -6.37
C ALA A 52 12.37 4.23 -5.85
N SER A 53 12.83 2.98 -5.97
CA SER A 53 12.07 1.81 -5.52
C SER A 53 11.89 1.78 -3.99
N ALA A 54 12.93 2.08 -3.23
CA ALA A 54 12.87 2.16 -1.78
C ALA A 54 11.95 3.31 -1.31
N ALA A 55 12.03 4.48 -1.95
CA ALA A 55 11.13 5.60 -1.68
C ALA A 55 9.66 5.26 -1.95
N LEU A 56 9.38 4.53 -3.04
CA LEU A 56 8.02 4.02 -3.33
C LEU A 56 7.54 3.02 -2.28
N LEU A 57 8.42 2.13 -1.79
CA LEU A 57 8.10 1.18 -0.72
C LEU A 57 7.71 1.92 0.58
N ILE A 58 8.50 2.92 0.96
CA ILE A 58 8.25 3.75 2.14
C ILE A 58 6.91 4.49 1.97
N ALA A 59 6.70 5.16 0.85
CA ALA A 59 5.47 5.90 0.58
C ALA A 59 4.23 4.99 0.63
N ALA A 60 4.30 3.83 -0.02
CA ALA A 60 3.23 2.84 0.00
C ALA A 60 2.95 2.32 1.42
N GLY A 61 3.99 2.01 2.21
CA GLY A 61 3.86 1.57 3.60
C GLY A 61 3.16 2.60 4.49
N VAL A 62 3.52 3.88 4.38
CA VAL A 62 2.87 4.97 5.13
C VAL A 62 1.40 5.13 4.72
N ILE A 63 1.10 5.12 3.42
CA ILE A 63 -0.27 5.25 2.91
C ILE A 63 -1.14 4.10 3.44
N VAL A 64 -0.66 2.85 3.35
CA VAL A 64 -1.36 1.66 3.85
C VAL A 64 -1.57 1.72 5.36
N ALA A 65 -0.56 2.16 6.13
CA ALA A 65 -0.68 2.31 7.58
C ALA A 65 -1.73 3.35 7.97
N ILE A 66 -1.75 4.52 7.31
CA ILE A 66 -2.76 5.57 7.54
C ILE A 66 -4.16 5.06 7.21
N ILE A 67 -4.35 4.44 6.03
CA ILE A 67 -5.64 3.91 5.61
C ILE A 67 -6.16 2.84 6.59
N SER A 68 -5.27 1.96 7.05
CA SER A 68 -5.62 0.92 8.03
C SER A 68 -5.94 1.53 9.39
N PHE A 69 -5.22 2.56 9.83
CA PHE A 69 -5.54 3.26 11.08
C PHE A 69 -6.93 3.91 11.02
N LEU A 70 -7.25 4.63 9.93
CA LEU A 70 -8.59 5.18 9.70
C LEU A 70 -9.67 4.08 9.62
N GLY A 71 -9.40 2.95 8.98
CA GLY A 71 -10.33 1.81 8.91
C GLY A 71 -10.57 1.14 10.26
N SER A 72 -9.61 1.20 11.19
CA SER A 72 -9.70 0.56 12.51
C SER A 72 -10.49 1.41 13.51
N LEU A 73 -10.28 2.74 13.46
CA LEU A 73 -11.19 3.73 14.04
C LEU A 73 -12.62 3.59 13.46
N GLY A 74 -12.67 3.15 12.19
CA GLY A 74 -13.82 2.66 11.43
C GLY A 74 -14.72 1.71 12.14
N ALA A 75 -14.13 0.59 12.50
CA ALA A 75 -14.81 -0.51 13.13
C ALA A 75 -15.22 -0.18 14.57
N TYR A 76 -14.47 0.68 15.26
CA TYR A 76 -14.72 1.04 16.65
C TYR A 76 -15.94 1.97 16.84
N LYS A 77 -16.19 2.87 15.88
CA LYS A 77 -17.36 3.75 15.92
C LYS A 77 -18.45 3.14 15.06
N GLU A 78 -19.51 2.63 15.69
CA GLU A 78 -20.68 1.99 15.07
C GLU A 78 -21.52 2.98 14.22
N ILE A 79 -20.90 3.57 13.20
CA ILE A 79 -21.44 4.65 12.38
C ILE A 79 -21.33 4.20 10.92
N ARG A 80 -22.47 4.11 10.24
CA ARG A 80 -22.62 3.73 8.82
C ARG A 80 -21.72 4.54 7.86
N CYS A 81 -21.23 5.70 8.31
CA CYS A 81 -20.32 6.57 7.58
C CYS A 81 -18.94 5.93 7.31
N MET A 82 -18.41 5.07 8.19
CA MET A 82 -17.05 4.53 8.02
C MET A 82 -16.95 3.36 7.03
N LEU A 83 -18.04 2.61 6.83
CA LEU A 83 -18.12 1.65 5.72
C LEU A 83 -18.06 2.37 4.36
N LEU A 84 -18.71 3.54 4.29
CA LEU A 84 -18.72 4.41 3.12
C LEU A 84 -17.31 4.96 2.85
N THR A 85 -16.58 5.39 3.89
CA THR A 85 -15.19 5.84 3.75
C THR A 85 -14.29 4.72 3.25
N PHE A 86 -14.43 3.50 3.77
CA PHE A 86 -13.67 2.34 3.30
C PHE A 86 -13.94 2.03 1.83
N PHE A 87 -15.22 2.09 1.42
CA PHE A 87 -15.61 1.90 0.02
C PHE A 87 -15.05 2.98 -0.90
N VAL A 88 -15.08 4.25 -0.47
CA VAL A 88 -14.51 5.38 -1.22
C VAL A 88 -12.99 5.25 -1.34
N ILE A 89 -12.29 4.86 -0.28
CA ILE A 89 -10.84 4.65 -0.30
C ILE A 89 -10.48 3.49 -1.23
N LEU A 90 -11.18 2.35 -1.15
CA LEU A 90 -10.96 1.23 -2.06
C LEU A 90 -11.23 1.61 -3.51
N PHE A 91 -12.29 2.39 -3.76
CA PHE A 91 -12.61 2.88 -5.10
C PHE A 91 -11.49 3.80 -5.64
N PHE A 92 -10.94 4.68 -4.80
CA PHE A 92 -9.80 5.50 -5.17
C PHE A 92 -8.54 4.68 -5.44
N ILE A 93 -8.22 3.69 -4.60
CA ILE A 93 -7.09 2.77 -4.83
C ILE A 93 -7.27 2.02 -6.14
N PHE A 94 -8.49 1.57 -6.45
CA PHE A 94 -8.79 0.89 -7.69
C PHE A 94 -8.52 1.78 -8.91
N ILE A 95 -8.98 3.04 -8.87
CA ILE A 95 -8.70 4.02 -9.93
C ILE A 95 -7.19 4.28 -10.04
N LEU A 96 -6.48 4.47 -8.92
CA LEU A 96 -5.03 4.66 -8.92
C LEU A 96 -4.29 3.43 -9.49
N MET A 97 -4.75 2.23 -9.19
CA MET A 97 -4.16 0.98 -9.69
C MET A 97 -4.44 0.80 -11.18
N LEU A 98 -5.62 1.20 -11.67
CA LEU A 98 -5.91 1.24 -13.11
C LEU A 98 -5.03 2.27 -13.82
N ILE A 99 -4.94 3.50 -13.29
CA ILE A 99 -4.10 4.55 -13.85
C ILE A 99 -2.63 4.10 -13.88
N GLY A 100 -2.12 3.57 -12.77
CA GLY A 100 -0.77 3.04 -12.66
C GLY A 100 -0.52 1.85 -13.59
N GLY A 101 -1.48 0.93 -13.72
CA GLY A 101 -1.39 -0.20 -14.63
C GLY A 101 -1.38 0.21 -16.10
N ILE A 102 -2.22 1.18 -16.48
CA ILE A 102 -2.28 1.73 -17.84
C ILE A 102 -1.00 2.52 -18.15
N LEU A 103 -0.57 3.39 -17.24
CA LEU A 103 0.70 4.12 -17.38
C LEU A 103 1.88 3.16 -17.46
N GLY A 104 1.95 2.15 -16.61
CA GLY A 104 2.98 1.13 -16.63
C GLY A 104 2.99 0.33 -17.94
N TYR A 105 1.82 0.02 -18.49
CA TYR A 105 1.70 -0.67 -19.78
C TYR A 105 2.15 0.22 -20.95
N VAL A 106 1.73 1.49 -20.98
CA VAL A 106 2.07 2.45 -22.03
C VAL A 106 3.55 2.81 -21.99
N PHE A 107 4.10 3.08 -20.81
CA PHE A 107 5.52 3.43 -20.63
C PHE A 107 6.44 2.21 -20.58
N ARG A 108 5.93 0.98 -20.72
CA ARG A 108 6.73 -0.25 -20.77
C ARG A 108 7.92 -0.12 -21.72
N ASN A 109 7.70 0.41 -22.92
CA ASN A 109 8.77 0.58 -23.91
C ASN A 109 9.75 1.71 -23.54
N GLN A 110 9.30 2.78 -22.88
CA GLN A 110 10.16 3.89 -22.48
C GLN A 110 11.06 3.51 -21.29
N VAL A 111 10.52 2.79 -20.30
CA VAL A 111 11.28 2.35 -19.11
C VAL A 111 12.34 1.30 -19.48
N ILE A 112 12.04 0.41 -20.43
CA ILE A 112 13.01 -0.58 -20.94
C ILE A 112 14.10 0.11 -21.77
N VAL A 113 13.78 1.07 -22.63
CA VAL A 113 14.77 1.78 -23.46
C VAL A 113 15.72 2.65 -22.61
N LEU A 114 15.23 3.28 -21.54
CA LEU A 114 16.07 4.03 -20.59
C LEU A 114 17.02 3.12 -19.79
N SER A 115 16.65 1.85 -19.57
CA SER A 115 17.53 0.86 -18.93
C SER A 115 18.60 0.27 -19.86
N TYR A 116 18.48 0.45 -21.18
CA TYR A 116 19.47 0.01 -22.19
C TYR A 116 20.42 1.14 -22.64
N ALA A 117 20.09 2.40 -22.32
CA ALA A 117 20.87 3.59 -22.69
C ALA A 117 21.82 4.08 -21.59
N SER A 118 21.90 3.37 -20.46
CA SER A 118 22.86 3.55 -19.35
C SER A 118 23.83 2.38 -19.29
#